data_AF-A0A069RDU3-F1
#
_entry.id   AF-A0A069RDU3-F1
#
_cell.length_a   1.000
_cell.length_b   1.000
_cell.length_c   1.000
_cell.angle_alpha   90.00
_cell.angle_beta   90.00
_cell.angle_gamma   90.00
#
_symmetry.space_group_name_H-M   'P 1'
#
loop_
_entity.id
_entity.type
_entity.pdbx_description
1 polymer ?
#
loop_
_entity_poly.entity_id
_entity_poly.type
_entity_poly.pdbx_seq_one_letter_code
_entity_poly.pdbx_strand_id
1 'polypeptide(L)' 'MSLGDQILGMELNAAKKAILAENSNVDINVIFIQGNKDKEILSVPRVIKISPKDTLKIDLIVTFFASPI' A
#
# COMPACT_ATOMS: atom_id res chain seq x y z
N MET A 1 14.71 1.76 11.60
CA MET A 1 13.25 1.71 11.32
C MET A 1 13.08 0.80 10.12
N SER A 2 12.15 -0.14 10.14
CA SER A 2 11.93 -1.01 8.97
C SER A 2 11.23 -0.23 7.87
N LEU A 3 11.47 -0.54 6.59
CA LEU A 3 10.72 0.03 5.46
C LEU A 3 9.20 -0.14 5.66
N GLY A 4 8.81 -1.22 6.33
CA GLY A 4 7.43 -1.51 6.70
C GLY A 4 6.78 -0.39 7.51
N ASP A 5 7.49 0.16 8.49
CA ASP A 5 6.98 1.23 9.36
C ASP A 5 6.88 2.57 8.63
N GLN A 6 7.68 2.78 7.58
CA GLN A 6 7.71 4.04 6.83
C GLN A 6 6.59 4.17 5.81
N ILE A 7 6.17 3.05 5.19
CA ILE A 7 5.17 3.07 4.12
C ILE A 7 3.75 2.76 4.63
N LEU A 8 3.58 2.39 5.90
CA LEU A 8 2.26 2.30 6.54
C LEU A 8 1.56 3.66 6.55
N GLY A 9 0.29 3.69 6.16
CA GLY A 9 -0.51 4.91 6.03
C GLY A 9 -0.20 5.74 4.77
N MET A 10 0.85 5.40 4.03
CA MET A 10 1.23 6.10 2.80
C MET A 10 0.31 5.71 1.64
N GLU A 11 0.14 6.64 0.69
CA GLU A 11 -0.55 6.36 -0.56
C GLU A 11 0.15 5.27 -1.36
N LEU A 12 -0.62 4.40 -2.02
CA LEU A 12 -0.09 3.24 -2.77
C LEU A 12 1.01 3.64 -3.76
N ASN A 13 0.83 4.74 -4.49
CA ASN A 13 1.82 5.19 -5.48
C ASN A 13 3.14 5.63 -4.82
N ALA A 14 3.06 6.31 -3.67
CA ALA A 14 4.25 6.73 -2.94
C ALA A 14 4.93 5.53 -2.27
N ALA A 15 4.15 4.60 -1.69
CA ALA A 15 4.65 3.37 -1.10
C ALA A 15 5.38 2.49 -2.13
N LYS A 16 4.81 2.32 -3.33
CA LYS A 16 5.48 1.61 -4.45
C LYS A 16 6.81 2.26 -4.82
N LYS A 17 6.87 3.59 -4.91
CA LYS A 17 8.11 4.32 -5.21
C LYS A 17 9.16 4.11 -4.12
N ALA A 18 8.78 4.15 -2.84
CA ALA A 18 9.69 3.91 -1.74
C ALA A 18 10.26 2.48 -1.76
N ILE A 19 9.42 1.48 -2.00
CA ILE A 19 9.86 0.08 -2.11
C ILE A 19 10.82 -0.11 -3.29
N LEU A 20 10.45 0.40 -4.47
CA LEU A 20 11.28 0.28 -5.67
C LEU A 20 12.60 1.06 -5.56
N ALA A 21 12.66 2.10 -4.73
CA ALA A 21 13.88 2.86 -4.46
C ALA A 21 14.86 2.08 -3.58
N GLU A 22 14.38 1.29 -2.61
CA GLU A 22 15.24 0.38 -1.82
C GLU A 22 15.62 -0.88 -2.60
N ASN A 23 14.66 -1.48 -3.31
CA ASN A 23 14.89 -2.70 -4.07
C ASN A 23 14.03 -2.73 -5.32
N SER A 24 14.67 -2.47 -6.45
CA SER A 24 14.04 -2.42 -7.77
C SER A 24 13.61 -3.78 -8.31
N ASN A 25 14.04 -4.88 -7.68
CA ASN A 25 13.77 -6.25 -8.14
C ASN A 25 12.68 -6.96 -7.30
N VAL A 26 11.92 -6.20 -6.50
CA VAL A 26 10.83 -6.71 -5.68
C VAL A 26 9.51 -6.71 -6.46
N ASP A 27 8.80 -7.83 -6.40
CA ASP A 27 7.45 -7.99 -6.90
C ASP A 27 6.44 -7.51 -5.84
N ILE A 28 5.61 -6.54 -6.22
CA ILE A 28 4.64 -5.90 -5.34
C ILE A 28 3.24 -6.32 -5.77
N ASN A 29 2.64 -7.21 -4.99
CA ASN A 29 1.25 -7.60 -5.16
C ASN A 29 0.35 -6.68 -4.32
N VAL A 30 -0.71 -6.13 -4.92
CA VAL A 30 -1.60 -5.18 -4.24
C VAL A 30 -2.94 -5.84 -3.99
N ILE A 31 -3.30 -5.99 -2.71
CA ILE A 31 -4.56 -6.57 -2.27
C ILE A 31 -5.45 -5.44 -1.77
N PHE A 32 -6.52 -5.16 -2.52
CA PHE A 32 -7.52 -4.18 -2.12
C PHE A 32 -8.53 -4.83 -1.18
N ILE A 33 -8.72 -4.25 0.00
CA ILE A 33 -9.88 -4.52 0.84
C ILE A 33 -10.89 -3.39 0.60
N GLN A 34 -11.94 -3.68 -0.16
CA GLN A 34 -13.04 -2.73 -0.38
C GLN A 34 -14.18 -2.99 0.61
N GLY A 35 -14.55 -1.97 1.37
CA GLY A 35 -15.85 -1.90 2.03
C GLY A 35 -16.93 -1.48 1.04
N ASN A 36 -18.12 -2.09 1.10
CA ASN A 36 -19.23 -1.78 0.18
C ASN A 36 -19.77 -0.34 0.30
N LYS A 37 -19.40 0.41 1.35
CA LYS A 37 -20.00 1.71 1.72
C LYS A 37 -19.36 2.93 1.07
N ASP A 38 -18.31 2.71 0.28
CA ASP A 38 -17.23 3.67 0.10
C ASP A 38 -16.93 4.01 -1.37
N LYS A 39 -17.67 3.41 -2.31
CA LYS A 39 -17.43 3.52 -3.75
C LYS A 39 -17.55 4.93 -4.32
N GLU A 40 -18.20 5.87 -3.62
CA GLU A 40 -18.49 7.21 -4.14
C GLU A 40 -17.60 8.32 -3.59
N ILE A 41 -16.78 8.06 -2.56
CA ILE A 41 -15.99 9.10 -1.87
C ILE A 41 -14.51 8.72 -1.75
N LEU A 42 -14.17 7.43 -1.76
CA LEU A 42 -12.80 7.00 -1.48
C LEU A 42 -11.96 6.86 -2.76
N SER A 43 -11.16 7.89 -3.05
CA SER A 43 -10.37 7.96 -4.30
C SER A 43 -8.91 7.54 -4.12
N VAL A 44 -8.38 7.60 -2.90
CA VAL A 44 -6.94 7.43 -2.65
C VAL A 44 -6.67 6.13 -1.87
N PRO A 45 -6.07 5.10 -2.51
CA PRO A 45 -5.69 3.88 -1.81
C PRO A 45 -4.45 4.10 -0.95
N ARG A 46 -4.53 3.74 0.33
CA ARG A 46 -3.42 3.82 1.28
C ARG A 46 -3.08 2.44 1.83
N VAL A 47 -1.79 2.22 2.08
CA VAL A 47 -1.27 0.97 2.66
C VAL A 47 -1.65 0.92 4.14
N ILE A 48 -2.34 -0.15 4.54
CA ILE A 48 -2.72 -0.38 5.93
C ILE A 48 -2.02 -1.58 6.54
N LYS A 49 -1.50 -2.47 5.70
CA LYS A 49 -0.70 -3.61 6.13
C LYS A 49 0.24 -4.04 5.03
N ILE A 50 1.41 -4.51 5.46
CA ILE A 50 2.46 -5.03 4.59
C ILE A 50 2.69 -6.45 5.05
N SER A 51 2.63 -7.40 4.13
CA SER A 51 2.86 -8.80 4.40
C SER A 51 3.99 -9.28 3.50
N PRO A 52 5.23 -9.34 3.99
CA PRO A 52 6.32 -9.97 3.24
C PRO A 52 5.97 -11.45 3.03
N LYS A 53 6.07 -11.92 1.78
CA LYS A 53 5.85 -13.32 1.42
C LYS A 53 7.19 -14.02 1.19
N ASP A 54 8.10 -13.34 0.53
CA ASP A 54 9.44 -13.81 0.22
C ASP A 54 10.41 -12.60 0.21
N THR A 55 11.69 -12.89 0.14
CA THR A 55 12.80 -11.93 -0.04
C THR A 55 12.57 -10.94 -1.19
N LEU A 56 11.86 -11.38 -2.24
CA LEU A 56 11.57 -10.58 -3.43
C LEU A 56 10.06 -10.37 -3.66
N LYS A 57 9.19 -10.74 -2.71
CA LYS A 57 7.74 -10.63 -2.89
C LYS A 57 7.07 -10.03 -1.67
N ILE A 58 6.32 -8.96 -1.88
CA ILE A 58 5.62 -8.24 -0.82
C ILE A 58 4.16 -8.04 -1.20
N ASP A 59 3.26 -8.47 -0.33
CA ASP A 59 1.84 -8.14 -0.44
C ASP A 59 1.58 -6.81 0.27
N LEU A 60 1.09 -5.82 -0.47
CA LEU A 60 0.56 -4.57 0.06
C LEU A 60 -0.94 -4.66 0.17
N ILE A 61 -1.42 -4.62 1.40
CA ILE A 61 -2.84 -4.57 1.69
C ILE A 61 -3.23 -3.09 1.78
N VAL A 62 -4.09 -2.67 0.86
CA VAL A 62 -4.56 -1.30 0.75
C VAL A 62 -6.05 -1.20 0.99
N THR A 63 -6.46 -0.12 1.63
CA THR A 63 -7.85 0.32 1.66
C THR A 63 -7.94 1.72 1.07
N PHE A 64 -9.12 2.07 0.58
CA PHE A 64 -9.37 3.44 0.16
C PHE A 64 -9.69 4.28 1.41
N PHE A 65 -9.38 5.57 1.36
CA PHE A 65 -9.79 6.56 2.37
C PHE A 65 -10.45 7.75 1.67
N ALA A 66 -11.34 8.44 2.39
CA ALA A 66 -11.95 9.67 1.92
C ALA A 66 -10.85 10.73 1.95
N SER A 67 -10.68 11.46 0.85
CA SER A 67 -9.84 12.65 0.91
C SER A 67 -10.52 13.62 1.88
N PRO A 68 -9.84 14.14 2.91
CA PRO A 68 -10.40 15.23 3.70
C PRO A 68 -10.67 16.38 2.73
N ILE A 69 -11.92 16.79 2.65
CA ILE A 69 -12.38 17.99 1.92
C ILE A 69 -11.82 19.22 2.63
#